data_AF-R4M3X6-F1
#
_entry.id   AF-R4M3X6-F1
#
_cell.length_a   1.000
_cell.length_b   1.000
_cell.length_c   1.000
_cell.angle_alpha   90.00
_cell.angle_beta   90.00
_cell.angle_gamma   90.00
#
_symmetry.space_group_name_H-M   'P 1'
#
loop_
_entity.id
_entity.type
_entity.pdbx_description
1 polymer ?
#
loop_
_entity_poly.entity_id
_entity_poly.type
_entity_poly.pdbx_seq_one_letter_code
_entity_poly.pdbx_strand_id
1 'polypeptide(L)'
;MRVEAFVCRKPDENREDVYRFLLRRNRRLYGVAYTLDNVGDIYLVGQMALSAVDADEVDRVLGQVLEVVDSDFNALLELGFRSSIQREWQWRLSRGESLQNLQAFAHLRPTTMQSAQRDEKELGG
;
A
#
# COMPACT_ATOMS: atom_id res chain seq x y z
N MET A 1 21.33 -9.75 12.21
CA MET A 1 20.90 -8.43 11.69
C MET A 1 19.39 -8.47 11.47
N ARG A 2 18.70 -7.36 11.73
CA ARG A 2 17.27 -7.20 11.45
C ARG A 2 17.11 -6.09 10.40
N VAL A 3 16.25 -6.33 9.41
CA VAL A 3 15.86 -5.35 8.40
C VAL A 3 14.36 -5.13 8.50
N GLU A 4 13.95 -3.87 8.45
CA GLU A 4 12.54 -3.48 8.44
C GLU A 4 12.33 -2.38 7.41
N ALA A 5 11.29 -2.54 6.60
CA ALA A 5 10.85 -1.53 5.65
C ALA A 5 9.35 -1.30 5.80
N PHE A 6 8.98 -0.04 6.01
CA PHE A 6 7.59 0.39 5.99
C PHE A 6 7.05 0.32 4.56
N VAL A 7 5.85 -0.24 4.38
CA VAL A 7 5.22 -0.36 3.06
C VAL A 7 4.04 0.60 2.95
N CYS A 8 3.04 0.44 3.81
CA CYS A 8 1.89 1.32 3.84
C CYS A 8 1.13 1.24 5.18
N ARG A 9 0.22 2.19 5.37
CA ARG A 9 -0.67 2.23 6.53
C ARG A 9 -1.60 1.01 6.54
N LYS A 10 -2.23 0.75 7.68
CA LYS A 10 -3.32 -0.23 7.76
C LYS A 10 -4.34 0.01 6.65
N PRO A 11 -4.81 -1.03 5.94
CA PRO A 11 -5.82 -0.86 4.89
C PRO A 11 -7.07 -0.19 5.46
N ASP A 12 -7.62 0.76 4.71
CA ASP A 12 -8.85 1.46 5.09
C ASP A 12 -10.06 0.51 4.94
N GLU A 13 -10.03 -0.30 3.88
CA GLU A 13 -11.06 -1.26 3.50
C GLU A 13 -10.47 -2.60 3.03
N ASN A 14 -11.35 -3.57 2.76
CA ASN A 14 -11.02 -4.90 2.23
C ASN A 14 -9.81 -5.62 2.88
N ARG A 15 -9.72 -5.58 4.22
CA ARG A 15 -8.58 -6.11 4.98
C ARG A 15 -8.31 -7.59 4.73
N GLU A 16 -9.35 -8.41 4.60
CA GLU A 16 -9.20 -9.84 4.38
C GLU A 16 -8.46 -10.14 3.08
N ASP A 17 -8.84 -9.49 1.98
CA ASP A 17 -8.19 -9.70 0.69
C ASP A 17 -6.77 -9.16 0.67
N VAL A 18 -6.52 -8.02 1.32
CA VAL A 18 -5.16 -7.51 1.51
C VAL A 18 -4.32 -8.54 2.25
N TYR A 19 -4.76 -9.04 3.40
CA TYR A 19 -3.98 -10.01 4.17
C TYR A 19 -3.80 -11.34 3.45
N ARG A 20 -4.82 -11.80 2.71
CA ARG A 20 -4.71 -12.96 1.82
C ARG A 20 -3.67 -12.75 0.73
N PHE A 21 -3.61 -11.56 0.14
CA PHE A 21 -2.60 -11.17 -0.83
C PHE A 21 -1.19 -11.22 -0.19
N LEU A 22 -1.00 -10.59 0.97
CA LEU A 22 0.29 -10.58 1.69
C LEU A 22 0.77 -12.01 1.99
N LEU A 23 -0.11 -12.87 2.51
CA LEU A 23 0.21 -14.27 2.82
C LEU A 23 0.57 -15.08 1.58
N ARG A 24 -0.13 -14.87 0.45
CA ARG A 24 0.23 -15.52 -0.82
C ARG A 24 1.59 -15.04 -1.32
N ARG A 25 1.88 -13.75 -1.14
CA ARG A 25 3.13 -13.13 -1.60
C ARG A 25 4.34 -13.63 -0.82
N ASN A 26 4.21 -13.81 0.50
CA ASN A 26 5.25 -14.37 1.37
C ASN A 26 5.84 -15.70 0.89
N ARG A 27 5.07 -16.50 0.13
CA ARG A 27 5.57 -17.77 -0.44
C ARG A 27 6.69 -17.60 -1.48
N ARG A 28 6.87 -16.39 -2.02
CA ARG A 28 7.82 -16.08 -3.10
C ARG A 28 8.93 -15.14 -2.64
N LEU A 29 8.88 -14.67 -1.40
CA LEU A 29 9.85 -13.71 -0.88
C LEU A 29 11.09 -14.42 -0.35
N TYR A 30 12.25 -13.81 -0.58
CA TYR A 30 13.53 -14.26 -0.06
C TYR A 30 13.99 -13.33 1.07
N GLY A 31 14.40 -13.88 2.22
CA GLY A 31 14.99 -13.12 3.32
C GLY A 31 14.07 -12.15 4.08
N VAL A 32 12.91 -11.80 3.52
CA VAL A 32 11.89 -10.93 4.12
C VAL A 32 10.49 -11.52 3.99
N ALA A 33 9.59 -11.10 4.88
CA ALA A 33 8.18 -11.41 4.82
C ALA A 33 7.34 -10.18 5.16
N TYR A 34 6.14 -10.10 4.58
CA TYR A 34 5.11 -9.17 5.02
C TYR A 34 4.64 -9.52 6.43
N THR A 35 4.54 -8.48 7.25
CA THR A 35 4.12 -8.53 8.64
C THR A 35 3.19 -7.36 8.94
N LEU A 36 2.46 -7.48 10.06
CA LEU A 36 1.61 -6.44 10.59
C LEU A 36 2.15 -5.94 11.94
N ASP A 37 2.11 -4.64 12.19
CA ASP A 37 2.29 -4.10 13.54
C ASP A 37 0.98 -4.15 14.35
N ASN A 38 1.03 -3.63 15.59
CA ASN A 38 -0.10 -3.64 16.51
C ASN A 38 -1.32 -2.81 16.04
N VAL A 39 -1.14 -1.85 15.13
CA VAL A 39 -2.21 -1.01 14.60
C VAL A 39 -2.67 -1.44 13.19
N GLY A 40 -2.06 -2.49 12.62
CA GLY A 40 -2.36 -2.98 11.27
C GLY A 40 -1.38 -2.50 10.19
N ASP A 41 -0.33 -1.84 10.63
CA ASP A 41 0.96 -1.61 10.01
C ASP A 41 1.50 -2.53 8.93
N ILE A 42 1.53 -2.23 7.62
CA ILE A 42 2.16 -3.20 6.70
C ILE A 42 3.67 -2.93 6.59
N TYR A 43 4.47 -3.92 7.00
CA TYR A 43 5.93 -3.91 6.94
C TYR A 43 6.49 -5.13 6.23
N LEU A 44 7.63 -4.97 5.55
CA LEU A 44 8.53 -6.07 5.20
C LEU A 44 9.59 -6.20 6.29
N VAL A 45 9.72 -7.40 6.85
CA VAL A 45 10.68 -7.69 7.93
C VAL A 45 11.53 -8.90 7.55
N GLY A 46 12.83 -8.76 7.74
CA GLY A 46 13.82 -9.83 7.55
C GLY A 46 14.73 -9.98 8.77
N GLN A 47 15.15 -11.22 9.02
CA GLN A 47 16.11 -11.54 10.08
C GLN A 47 17.15 -12.53 9.54
N MET A 48 18.42 -12.25 9.81
CA MET A 48 19.53 -13.10 9.39
C MET A 48 20.59 -13.23 10.49
N ALA A 49 21.24 -14.39 10.55
CA ALA A 49 22.36 -14.64 11.46
C ALA A 49 23.52 -13.70 11.12
N LEU A 50 24.23 -13.19 12.13
CA LEU A 50 25.36 -12.28 11.93
C LEU A 50 26.46 -12.89 11.05
N SER A 51 26.68 -14.21 11.17
CA SER A 51 27.65 -14.95 10.36
C SER A 51 27.30 -15.03 8.87
N ALA A 52 26.04 -14.77 8.50
CA ALA A 52 25.58 -14.73 7.13
C ALA A 52 25.55 -13.30 6.56
N VAL A 53 25.95 -12.29 7.35
CA VAL A 53 25.97 -10.90 6.91
C VAL A 53 27.27 -10.66 6.14
N ASP A 54 27.15 -10.58 4.82
CA ASP A 54 28.16 -10.05 3.93
C ASP A 54 27.54 -8.99 3.00
N ALA A 55 28.38 -8.32 2.19
CA ALA A 55 27.92 -7.26 1.31
C ALA A 55 26.87 -7.76 0.29
N ASP A 56 27.04 -8.98 -0.23
CA ASP A 56 26.16 -9.54 -1.24
C ASP A 56 24.80 -9.93 -0.65
N GLU A 57 24.75 -10.45 0.57
CA GLU A 57 23.50 -10.78 1.25
C GLU A 57 22.71 -9.53 1.63
N VAL A 58 23.40 -8.47 2.07
CA VAL A 58 22.76 -7.17 2.31
C VAL A 58 22.17 -6.62 1.01
N ASP A 59 22.94 -6.63 -0.08
CA ASP A 59 22.47 -6.15 -1.38
C ASP A 59 21.26 -6.96 -1.89
N ARG A 60 21.31 -8.29 -1.79
CA ARG A 60 20.17 -9.17 -2.14
C ARG A 60 18.92 -8.83 -1.35
N VAL A 61 19.02 -8.64 -0.04
CA VAL A 61 17.86 -8.34 0.80
C VAL A 61 17.31 -6.94 0.53
N LEU A 62 18.18 -5.94 0.35
CA LEU A 62 17.74 -4.58 0.02
C LEU A 62 17.12 -4.52 -1.38
N GLY A 63 17.71 -5.20 -2.36
CA GLY A 63 17.16 -5.34 -3.71
C GLY A 63 15.78 -6.01 -3.70
N GLN A 64 15.63 -7.10 -2.95
CA GLN A 64 14.34 -7.77 -2.78
C GLN A 64 13.29 -6.83 -2.15
N VAL A 65 13.65 -6.06 -1.13
CA VAL A 65 12.73 -5.09 -0.50
C VAL A 65 12.28 -4.04 -1.51
N LEU A 66 13.21 -3.45 -2.26
CA LEU A 66 12.88 -2.42 -3.26
C LEU A 66 11.95 -2.97 -4.35
N GLU A 67 12.28 -4.12 -4.93
CA GLU A 67 11.50 -4.74 -6.00
C GLU A 67 10.10 -5.14 -5.52
N VAL A 68 9.99 -5.74 -4.34
CA VAL A 68 8.71 -6.21 -3.79
C VAL A 68 7.80 -5.05 -3.46
N VAL A 69 8.33 -4.00 -2.82
CA VAL A 69 7.54 -2.80 -2.52
C VAL A 69 7.05 -2.17 -3.82
N ASP A 70 7.91 -1.93 -4.80
CA ASP A 70 7.51 -1.28 -6.05
C ASP A 70 6.47 -2.11 -6.83
N SER A 71 6.67 -3.43 -6.92
CA SER A 71 5.77 -4.33 -7.65
C SER A 71 4.40 -4.50 -6.98
N ASP A 72 4.35 -4.56 -5.65
CA ASP A 72 3.11 -4.87 -4.93
C ASP A 72 2.34 -3.61 -4.49
N PHE A 73 2.97 -2.42 -4.51
CA PHE A 73 2.39 -1.18 -3.98
C PHE A 73 1.04 -0.82 -4.61
N ASN A 74 0.95 -0.79 -5.94
CA ASN A 74 -0.29 -0.42 -6.62
C ASN A 74 -1.42 -1.43 -6.34
N ALA A 75 -1.10 -2.72 -6.28
CA ALA A 75 -2.08 -3.75 -5.94
C ALA A 75 -2.60 -3.58 -4.51
N LEU A 76 -1.71 -3.28 -3.54
CA LEU A 76 -2.10 -3.00 -2.16
C LEU A 76 -2.99 -1.75 -2.06
N LEU A 77 -2.67 -0.69 -2.81
CA LEU A 77 -3.47 0.52 -2.87
C LEU A 77 -4.86 0.28 -3.47
N GLU A 78 -4.94 -0.45 -4.58
CA GLU A 78 -6.24 -0.77 -5.22
C GLU A 78 -7.13 -1.69 -4.39
N LEU A 79 -6.51 -2.60 -3.63
CA LEU A 79 -7.23 -3.52 -2.74
C LEU A 79 -7.71 -2.81 -1.47
N GLY A 80 -6.82 -2.07 -0.81
CA GLY A 80 -7.04 -1.58 0.55
C GLY A 80 -7.44 -0.10 0.69
N PHE A 81 -7.34 0.69 -0.38
CA PHE A 81 -7.43 2.16 -0.32
C PHE A 81 -8.25 2.78 -1.46
N ARG A 82 -9.04 1.99 -2.19
CA ARG A 82 -9.80 2.45 -3.37
C ARG A 82 -10.66 3.68 -3.08
N SER A 83 -11.46 3.66 -2.02
CA SER A 83 -12.32 4.78 -1.63
C SER A 83 -11.52 6.03 -1.26
N SER A 84 -10.37 5.85 -0.60
CA SER A 84 -9.47 6.96 -0.25
C SER A 84 -8.84 7.59 -1.49
N ILE A 85 -8.43 6.76 -2.47
CA ILE A 85 -7.91 7.23 -3.76
C ILE A 85 -8.99 8.02 -4.53
N GLN A 86 -10.24 7.56 -4.51
CA GLN A 86 -11.36 8.27 -5.13
C GLN A 86 -11.62 9.64 -4.49
N ARG A 87 -11.58 9.74 -3.16
CA ARG A 87 -11.69 11.01 -2.44
C ARG A 87 -10.55 11.96 -2.79
N GLU A 88 -9.31 11.45 -2.85
CA GLU A 88 -8.14 12.24 -3.26
C GLU A 88 -8.28 12.77 -4.69
N TRP A 89 -8.79 11.94 -5.62
CA TRP A 89 -9.15 12.38 -6.98
C TRP A 89 -10.13 13.56 -6.98
N GLN A 90 -11.22 13.47 -6.21
CA GLN A 90 -12.21 14.55 -6.10
C GLN A 90 -11.59 15.82 -5.52
N TRP A 91 -10.80 15.66 -4.46
CA TRP A 91 -10.12 16.77 -3.79
C TRP A 91 -9.18 17.52 -4.75
N ARG A 92 -8.32 16.79 -5.49
CA ARG A 92 -7.40 17.42 -6.44
C ARG A 92 -8.12 18.06 -7.62
N LEU A 93 -9.17 17.41 -8.16
CA LEU A 93 -9.96 17.97 -9.25
C LEU A 93 -10.68 19.27 -8.84
N SER A 94 -11.20 19.34 -7.61
CA SER A 94 -11.90 20.54 -7.14
C SER A 94 -10.97 21.73 -6.85
N ARG A 95 -9.68 21.48 -6.60
CA ARG A 95 -8.68 22.51 -6.29
C ARG A 95 -7.72 22.83 -7.44
N GLY A 96 -7.75 22.07 -8.53
CA GLY A 96 -6.81 22.22 -9.65
C GLY A 96 -5.39 21.75 -9.33
N GLU A 97 -5.24 20.84 -8.37
CA GLU A 97 -3.94 20.28 -7.96
C GLU A 97 -3.41 19.24 -8.96
N SER A 98 -2.09 19.00 -8.96
CA SER A 98 -1.45 18.04 -9.87
C SER A 98 -1.98 16.62 -9.69
N LEU A 99 -2.32 15.94 -10.79
CA LEU A 99 -2.87 14.58 -10.79
C LEU A 99 -1.83 13.49 -11.09
N GLN A 100 -0.55 13.85 -11.20
CA GLN A 100 0.51 12.96 -11.69
C GLN A 100 0.60 11.64 -10.89
N ASN A 101 0.56 11.71 -9.56
CA ASN A 101 0.65 10.54 -8.68
C ASN A 101 -0.61 9.65 -8.73
N LEU A 102 -1.74 10.18 -9.22
CA LEU A 102 -2.98 9.43 -9.34
C LEU A 102 -3.13 8.75 -10.71
N GLN A 103 -2.23 9.01 -11.66
CA GLN A 103 -2.33 8.47 -13.02
C GLN A 103 -2.33 6.94 -13.06
N ALA A 104 -1.56 6.28 -12.17
CA ALA A 104 -1.59 4.84 -12.01
C ALA A 104 -3.00 4.30 -11.67
N PHE A 105 -3.83 5.13 -11.05
CA PHE A 105 -5.21 4.83 -10.65
C PHE A 105 -6.24 5.62 -11.46
N ALA A 106 -5.94 5.97 -12.72
CA ALA A 106 -6.87 6.73 -13.58
C ALA A 106 -8.23 6.04 -13.77
N HIS A 107 -8.27 4.72 -13.69
CA HIS A 107 -9.51 3.92 -13.74
C HIS A 107 -10.42 4.13 -12.51
N LEU A 108 -9.89 4.66 -11.42
CA LEU A 108 -10.66 5.06 -10.22
C LEU A 108 -11.17 6.50 -10.30
N ARG A 109 -10.88 7.23 -11.38
CA ARG A 109 -11.31 8.62 -11.53
C ARG A 109 -12.85 8.69 -11.49
N PRO A 110 -13.43 9.54 -10.63
CA PRO A 110 -14.89 9.73 -10.56
C PRO A 110 -15.41 10.24 -11.92
N THR A 111 -16.43 9.57 -12.46
CA THR A 111 -17.02 9.90 -13.77
C THR A 111 -18.10 10.97 -13.69
N THR A 112 -18.53 11.36 -12.49
CA THR A 112 -19.59 12.36 -12.29
C THR A 112 -19.39 13.11 -10.97
N MET A 113 -19.46 14.44 -11.01
CA MET A 113 -19.38 15.34 -9.83
C MET A 113 -20.61 15.24 -8.89
N GLN A 114 -21.20 14.04 -8.69
CA GLN A 114 -22.50 13.92 -8.01
C GLN A 114 -22.52 13.04 -6.75
N SER A 115 -21.36 12.62 -6.21
CA SER A 115 -21.31 11.92 -4.91
C SER A 115 -20.92 12.79 -3.72
N ALA A 116 -20.36 13.99 -3.93
CA ALA A 116 -19.99 14.88 -2.82
C ALA A 116 -21.19 15.60 -2.14
N GLN A 117 -22.39 15.54 -2.73
CA GLN A 117 -23.59 16.22 -2.22
C GLN A 117 -24.59 15.32 -1.49
N ARG A 118 -24.36 13.99 -1.44
CA ARG A 118 -25.24 13.08 -0.68
C ARG A 118 -24.86 12.99 0.80
N ASP A 119 -23.57 13.06 1.13
CA ASP A 119 -23.13 12.89 2.52
C ASP A 119 -23.39 14.14 3.41
N GLU A 120 -23.45 15.35 2.84
CA GLU A 120 -23.81 16.56 3.60
C GLU A 120 -25.32 16.69 3.90
N LYS A 121 -26.19 15.99 3.16
CA LYS A 121 -27.65 16.06 3.37
C LYS A 121 -28.20 15.05 4.37
N GLU A 122 -27.46 13.99 4.71
CA GLU A 122 -27.93 12.97 5.68
C GLU A 122 -27.55 13.26 7.13
N LEU A 123 -26.67 14.25 7.40
CA LEU A 123 -26.29 14.67 8.75
C LEU A 123 -27.00 15.96 9.23
N GLY A 124 -27.88 16.54 8.42
CA GLY A 124 -28.54 17.82 8.68
C GLY A 124 -30.07 17.82 8.50
N GLY A 125 -30.71 16.65 8.56
CA GLY A 125 -32.17 16.49 8.47
C GLY A 125 -32.79 16.12 9.82
#